data_AF-A0A965ENQ1-F1
#
_entry.id   AF-A0A965ENQ1-F1
#
_cell.length_a   1.000
_cell.length_b   1.000
_cell.length_c   1.000
_cell.angle_alpha   90.00
_cell.angle_beta   90.00
_cell.angle_gamma   90.00
#
_symmetry.space_group_name_H-M   'P 1'
#
loop_
_entity.id
_entity.type
_entity.pdbx_description
1 polymer ?
#
loop_
_entity_poly.entity_id
_entity_poly.type
_entity_poly.pdbx_seq_one_letter_code
_entity_poly.pdbx_strand_id
1 'polypeptide(L)'
;MAGTLTDPIQSFSITEDVQFYENGKAKVYLFNISVSAKIVAKQNLSIEDKKTSILARQTAILNQFKTYSNTSPLTFEIQPRDGTAPFKFSPRVKSINFKEDVWVDFCDYTIEMEADEIYIGSLKVPSGILDPSDVDESWSTEYNQEDLRLTKVNHKISAKSKSVGAKKGWEISKAIVLEKIDALIPTDIKTASGTTYTNPCNKLISYNVNPNNGEFSAEINVVYHNNTLKESVAAQAAYAYHEQTITDKSTNENLRESLTIEGTITGLNALSSGDRYTAANNLWTTVKSYLDTKYLTLNVLSFSETKDLAKGIITYNYEIENMTRPTGGIKSESINITFFGPKANPLKNYVVHNTIYGTSGPIFQDINTSKASSMSITIERIGTETAPNTLEYQPTGSVIESDSINFTAQNKKISRTTTFMWADGSTFIPPTINNFAVLKTPIPRPY
;
A
#
# COMPACT_ATOMS: atom_id res chain seq x y z
N MET A 1 7.87 4.53 60.54
CA MET A 1 7.49 5.56 61.52
C MET A 1 7.21 6.84 60.74
N ALA A 2 5.96 7.28 60.65
CA ALA A 2 5.64 8.60 60.10
C ALA A 2 6.19 9.65 61.07
N GLY A 3 7.15 10.46 60.62
CA GLY A 3 7.72 11.52 61.45
C GLY A 3 6.69 12.62 61.64
N THR A 4 6.21 12.84 62.86
CA THR A 4 5.36 14.00 63.14
C THR A 4 6.26 15.23 63.24
N LEU A 5 6.10 16.17 62.32
CA LEU A 5 6.64 17.52 62.49
C LEU A 5 5.71 18.26 63.47
N THR A 6 6.21 18.53 64.67
CA THR A 6 5.46 19.23 65.73
C THR A 6 5.70 20.74 65.73
N ASP A 7 6.47 21.24 64.77
CA ASP A 7 6.78 22.66 64.67
C ASP A 7 5.49 23.41 64.26
N PRO A 8 5.11 24.48 64.98
CA PRO A 8 3.87 25.19 64.69
C PRO A 8 3.95 25.80 63.29
N ILE A 9 3.06 25.36 62.40
CA ILE A 9 2.87 25.94 61.08
C ILE A 9 2.42 27.39 61.26
N GLN A 10 3.17 28.33 60.69
CA GLN A 10 2.89 29.76 60.78
C GLN A 10 1.89 30.19 59.71
N SER A 11 2.08 29.69 58.49
CA SER A 11 1.15 29.93 57.40
C SER A 11 1.05 28.71 56.50
N PHE A 12 -0.16 28.49 56.01
CA PHE A 12 -0.50 27.50 55.01
C PHE A 12 -1.28 28.20 53.92
N SER A 13 -0.87 28.01 52.68
CA SER A 13 -1.61 28.51 51.52
C SER A 13 -1.78 27.39 50.50
N ILE A 14 -2.98 27.36 49.91
CA ILE A 14 -3.30 26.54 48.76
C ILE A 14 -3.78 27.51 47.68
N THR A 15 -3.20 27.39 46.50
CA THR A 15 -3.68 28.08 45.31
C THR A 15 -4.01 27.04 44.27
N GLU A 16 -5.15 27.21 43.63
CA GLU A 16 -5.61 26.36 42.55
C GLU A 16 -5.30 27.06 41.23
N ASP A 17 -4.42 26.46 40.44
CA ASP A 17 -4.20 26.88 39.06
C ASP A 17 -5.00 25.97 38.13
N VAL A 18 -5.97 26.56 37.43
CA VAL A 18 -6.67 25.90 36.33
C VAL A 18 -5.83 26.11 35.07
N GLN A 19 -5.15 25.05 34.63
CA GLN A 19 -4.57 25.05 33.29
C GLN A 19 -5.69 24.80 32.28
N PHE A 20 -5.66 25.49 31.13
CA PHE A 20 -6.64 25.31 30.05
C PHE A 20 -5.97 24.69 28.82
N TYR A 21 -6.72 23.89 28.06
CA TYR A 21 -6.33 23.41 26.74
C TYR A 21 -6.43 24.54 25.69
N GLU A 22 -5.77 24.39 24.54
CA GLU A 22 -5.94 25.31 23.39
C GLU A 22 -7.40 25.38 22.89
N ASN A 23 -8.20 24.34 23.16
CA ASN A 23 -9.63 24.30 22.84
C ASN A 23 -10.54 24.90 23.93
N GLY A 24 -9.98 25.51 24.98
CA GLY A 24 -10.72 26.20 26.04
C GLY A 24 -11.31 25.31 27.15
N LYS A 25 -11.13 23.98 27.10
CA LYS A 25 -11.52 23.09 28.22
C LYS A 25 -10.50 23.17 29.36
N ALA A 26 -10.94 22.92 30.61
CA ALA A 26 -10.03 22.84 31.76
C ALA A 26 -9.18 21.56 31.69
N LYS A 27 -7.85 21.72 31.79
CA LYS A 27 -6.82 20.69 31.59
C LYS A 27 -6.58 19.86 32.85
N VAL A 28 -6.18 20.50 33.95
CA VAL A 28 -5.87 19.86 35.23
C VAL A 28 -6.06 20.90 36.34
N TYR A 29 -6.55 20.47 37.50
CA TYR A 29 -6.44 21.22 38.75
C TYR A 29 -5.07 20.95 39.35
N LEU A 30 -4.19 21.95 39.41
CA LEU A 30 -2.92 21.85 40.11
C LEU A 30 -3.00 22.68 41.38
N PHE A 31 -2.93 22.02 42.54
CA PHE A 31 -2.85 22.72 43.81
C PHE A 31 -1.38 23.03 44.09
N ASN A 32 -1.01 24.30 44.05
CA ASN A 32 0.26 24.77 44.58
C ASN A 32 0.08 25.03 46.07
N ILE A 33 0.92 24.39 46.88
CA ILE A 33 0.78 24.34 48.32
C ILE A 33 2.07 24.86 48.94
N SER A 34 1.97 25.93 49.71
CA SER A 34 3.11 26.49 50.45
C SER A 34 2.86 26.37 51.95
N VAL A 35 3.80 25.73 52.64
CA VAL A 35 3.83 25.62 54.10
C VAL A 35 5.01 26.42 54.60
N SER A 36 4.77 27.44 55.41
CA SER A 36 5.82 28.17 56.11
C SER A 36 5.73 27.94 57.62
N ALA A 37 6.87 27.66 58.23
CA ALA A 37 6.99 27.40 59.66
C ALA A 37 8.36 27.83 60.18
N LYS A 38 8.53 27.75 61.50
CA LYS A 38 9.74 28.17 62.20
C LYS A 38 10.28 27.05 63.08
N ILE A 39 11.55 26.72 62.88
CA ILE A 39 12.32 25.91 63.82
C ILE A 39 12.74 26.82 64.97
N VAL A 40 12.46 26.44 66.21
CA VAL A 40 12.85 27.20 67.41
C VAL A 40 13.76 26.33 68.27
N ALA A 41 14.94 26.84 68.60
CA ALA A 41 15.84 26.14 69.51
C ALA A 41 15.28 26.13 70.93
N LYS A 42 15.60 25.09 71.70
CA LYS A 42 15.20 25.02 73.11
C LYS A 42 15.90 26.13 73.91
N GLN A 43 15.17 26.82 74.78
CA GLN A 43 15.64 28.06 75.42
C GLN A 43 16.86 27.88 76.36
N ASN A 44 17.06 26.68 76.93
CA ASN A 44 18.10 26.42 77.94
C ASN A 44 19.37 25.73 77.37
N LEU A 45 19.71 26.00 76.11
CA LEU A 45 20.89 25.44 75.43
C LEU A 45 21.99 26.49 75.26
N SER A 46 23.25 26.06 75.21
CA SER A 46 24.36 26.93 74.81
C SER A 46 24.17 27.40 73.36
N ILE A 47 24.81 28.50 72.96
CA ILE A 47 24.69 29.04 71.59
C ILE A 47 25.05 27.99 70.53
N GLU A 48 26.13 27.23 70.76
CA GLU A 48 26.58 26.19 69.83
C GLU A 48 25.62 25.00 69.78
N ASP A 49 25.05 24.62 70.92
CA ASP A 49 24.04 23.55 71.00
C ASP A 49 22.73 23.97 70.31
N LYS A 50 22.33 25.24 70.44
CA LYS A 50 21.14 25.77 69.75
C LYS A 50 21.33 25.72 68.23
N LYS A 51 22.47 26.21 67.72
CA LYS A 51 22.83 26.14 66.30
C LYS A 51 22.84 24.69 65.78
N THR A 52 23.49 23.79 66.52
CA THR A 52 23.54 22.36 66.19
C THR A 52 22.14 21.74 66.15
N SER A 53 21.26 22.10 67.10
CA SER A 53 19.88 21.62 67.12
C SER A 53 19.06 22.07 65.91
N ILE A 54 19.24 23.32 65.46
CA ILE A 54 18.58 23.86 64.26
C ILE A 54 19.06 23.11 63.02
N LEU A 55 20.37 22.94 62.83
CA LEU A 55 20.95 22.22 61.68
C LEU A 55 20.52 20.74 61.63
N ALA A 56 20.47 20.08 62.79
CA ALA A 56 19.97 18.72 62.89
C ALA A 56 18.50 18.64 62.47
N ARG A 57 17.68 19.62 62.85
CA ARG A 57 16.27 19.70 62.46
C ARG A 57 16.08 19.98 60.97
N GLN A 58 16.86 20.89 60.37
CA GLN A 58 16.87 21.12 58.93
C GLN A 58 17.19 19.83 58.16
N THR A 59 18.21 19.09 58.59
CA THR A 59 18.60 17.80 57.99
C THR A 59 17.49 16.77 58.11
N ALA A 60 16.82 16.70 59.26
CA ALA A 60 15.68 15.81 59.47
C ALA A 60 14.50 16.14 58.54
N ILE A 61 14.16 17.43 58.39
CA ILE A 61 13.11 17.89 57.46
C ILE A 61 13.48 17.49 56.02
N LEU A 62 14.70 17.80 55.57
CA LEU A 62 15.16 17.41 54.23
C LEU A 62 15.06 15.89 54.01
N ASN A 63 15.49 15.08 54.97
CA ASN A 63 15.45 13.63 54.85
C ASN A 63 14.02 13.08 54.86
N GLN A 64 13.13 13.65 55.67
CA GLN A 64 11.72 13.28 55.70
C GLN A 64 11.04 13.57 54.36
N PHE A 65 11.32 14.73 53.75
CA PHE A 65 10.72 15.07 52.47
C PHE A 65 11.38 14.40 51.26
N LYS A 66 12.65 13.98 51.35
CA LYS A 66 13.31 13.12 50.34
C LYS A 66 12.58 11.79 50.14
N THR A 67 11.97 11.22 51.18
CA THR A 67 11.22 9.96 51.05
C THR A 67 9.89 10.11 50.32
N TYR A 68 9.34 11.32 50.22
CA TYR A 68 8.11 11.58 49.44
C TYR A 68 8.35 11.55 47.92
N SER A 69 9.62 11.58 47.46
CA SER A 69 9.91 11.73 46.04
C SER A 69 9.98 10.43 45.23
N ASN A 70 10.04 9.22 45.83
CA ASN A 70 10.52 8.06 45.05
C ASN A 70 9.87 6.67 45.18
N THR A 71 9.12 6.28 46.22
CA THR A 71 8.78 4.83 46.34
C THR A 71 7.48 4.41 47.03
N SER A 72 6.66 5.32 47.58
CA SER A 72 5.32 4.98 48.09
C SER A 72 4.46 6.24 48.21
N PRO A 73 3.13 6.16 48.02
CA PRO A 73 2.23 7.30 48.17
C PRO A 73 2.10 7.68 49.65
N LEU A 74 3.11 8.39 50.17
CA LEU A 74 3.06 8.97 51.50
C LEU A 74 2.15 10.19 51.45
N THR A 75 1.17 10.25 52.35
CA THR A 75 0.29 11.39 52.49
C THR A 75 0.91 12.41 53.44
N PHE A 76 0.83 13.68 53.08
CA PHE A 76 1.06 14.80 53.97
C PHE A 76 -0.28 15.21 54.57
N GLU A 77 -0.32 15.37 55.89
CA GLU A 77 -1.52 15.71 56.64
C GLU A 77 -1.27 16.95 57.49
N ILE A 78 -2.16 17.94 57.35
CA ILE A 78 -2.18 19.13 58.16
C ILE A 78 -3.41 19.04 59.05
N GLN A 79 -3.16 18.99 60.36
CA GLN A 79 -4.21 18.98 61.37
C GLN A 79 -4.45 20.42 61.84
N PRO A 80 -5.63 21.00 61.61
CA PRO A 80 -6.00 22.29 62.16
C PRO A 80 -6.02 22.27 63.69
N ARG A 81 -5.60 23.38 64.31
CA ARG A 81 -5.55 23.52 65.78
C ARG A 81 -6.93 23.55 66.43
N ASP A 82 -7.95 23.95 65.67
CA ASP A 82 -9.35 24.02 66.10
C ASP A 82 -10.06 22.65 66.08
N GLY A 83 -9.37 21.59 65.70
CA GLY A 83 -9.92 20.23 65.62
C GLY A 83 -10.82 19.99 64.41
N THR A 84 -10.88 20.94 63.46
CA THR A 84 -11.59 20.73 62.20
C THR A 84 -10.94 19.65 61.34
N ALA A 85 -11.63 19.27 60.27
CA ALA A 85 -11.22 18.19 59.40
C ALA A 85 -9.82 18.43 58.82
N PRO A 86 -8.92 17.43 58.87
CA PRO A 86 -7.56 17.59 58.38
C PRO A 86 -7.51 17.75 56.86
N PHE A 87 -6.48 18.46 56.39
CA PHE A 87 -6.12 18.50 54.98
C PHE A 87 -5.11 17.39 54.70
N LYS A 88 -5.42 16.50 53.74
CA LYS A 88 -4.51 15.42 53.33
C LYS A 88 -4.24 15.49 51.82
N PHE A 89 -3.01 15.24 51.41
CA PHE A 89 -2.65 15.14 50.00
C PHE A 89 -1.38 14.33 49.82
N SER A 90 -1.11 13.86 48.61
CA SER A 90 0.17 13.23 48.26
C SER A 90 1.07 14.29 47.63
N PRO A 91 2.04 14.85 48.38
CA PRO A 91 2.84 15.98 47.89
C PRO A 91 3.86 15.54 46.85
N ARG A 92 4.09 16.40 45.87
CA ARG A 92 5.36 16.47 45.12
C ARG A 92 6.10 17.71 45.56
N VAL A 93 7.25 17.51 46.22
CA VAL A 93 8.06 18.62 46.75
C VAL A 93 8.75 19.33 45.60
N LYS A 94 8.46 20.62 45.41
CA LYS A 94 9.14 21.50 44.44
C LYS A 94 10.43 22.04 45.03
N SER A 95 10.35 22.59 46.23
CA SER A 95 11.51 23.16 46.92
C SER A 95 11.31 23.19 48.42
N ILE A 96 12.43 23.08 49.15
CA ILE A 96 12.52 23.35 50.58
C ILE A 96 13.54 24.46 50.73
N ASN A 97 13.11 25.60 51.24
CA ASN A 97 13.95 26.77 51.42
C ASN A 97 14.07 27.10 52.90
N PHE A 98 15.30 27.19 53.40
CA PHE A 98 15.60 27.71 54.73
C PHE A 98 16.14 29.12 54.52
N LYS A 99 15.52 30.14 55.13
CA LYS A 99 16.02 31.52 54.99
C LYS A 99 17.46 31.60 55.49
N GLU A 100 18.32 32.25 54.72
CA GLU A 100 19.79 32.23 54.89
C GLU A 100 20.31 32.88 56.19
N ASP A 101 19.44 33.53 56.97
CA ASP A 101 19.78 34.01 58.31
C ASP A 101 19.48 32.94 59.37
N VAL A 102 20.46 32.10 59.69
CA VAL A 102 20.40 31.21 60.87
C VAL A 102 20.60 32.06 62.12
N TRP A 103 19.49 32.55 62.68
CA TRP A 103 19.50 33.06 64.03
C TRP A 103 19.72 31.89 64.99
N VAL A 104 20.57 32.07 65.99
CA VAL A 104 20.88 31.01 66.97
C VAL A 104 19.63 30.49 67.68
N ASP A 105 18.56 31.29 67.74
CA ASP A 105 17.32 30.93 68.39
C ASP A 105 16.24 30.37 67.45
N PHE A 106 16.30 30.67 66.14
CA PHE A 106 15.28 30.22 65.20
C PHE A 106 15.72 30.21 63.73
N CYS A 107 15.03 29.42 62.91
CA CYS A 107 15.17 29.42 61.46
C CYS A 107 13.79 29.28 60.80
N ASP A 108 13.44 30.23 59.95
CA ASP A 108 12.23 30.16 59.13
C ASP A 108 12.48 29.29 57.91
N TYR A 109 11.49 28.49 57.54
CA TYR A 109 11.54 27.67 56.34
C TYR A 109 10.20 27.66 55.61
N THR A 110 10.30 27.46 54.30
CA THR A 110 9.16 27.32 53.40
C THR A 110 9.32 26.04 52.59
N ILE A 111 8.24 25.26 52.52
CA ILE A 111 8.15 24.07 51.70
C ILE A 111 7.09 24.33 50.63
N GLU A 112 7.54 24.34 49.38
CA GLU A 112 6.68 24.44 48.21
C GLU A 112 6.40 23.04 47.68
N MET A 113 5.12 22.73 47.53
CA MET A 113 4.63 21.43 47.09
C MET A 113 3.57 21.63 46.01
N GLU A 114 3.35 20.57 45.24
CA GLU A 114 2.15 20.47 44.41
C GLU A 114 1.43 19.15 44.65
N ALA A 115 0.12 19.16 44.43
CA ALA A 115 -0.73 17.98 44.45
C ALA A 115 -1.80 18.07 43.35
N ASP A 116 -2.21 16.92 42.82
CA ASP A 116 -3.33 16.85 41.86
C ASP A 116 -4.69 16.80 42.57
N GLU A 117 -4.71 16.34 43.81
CA GLU A 117 -5.91 16.23 44.63
C GLU A 117 -5.60 16.52 46.09
N ILE A 118 -6.57 17.13 46.77
CA ILE A 118 -6.57 17.35 48.22
C ILE A 118 -7.80 16.71 48.84
N TYR A 119 -7.67 16.27 50.08
CA TYR A 119 -8.74 15.74 50.91
C TYR A 119 -8.98 16.70 52.06
N ILE A 120 -10.22 17.17 52.22
CA ILE A 120 -10.66 17.99 53.35
C ILE A 120 -11.64 17.13 54.15
N GLY A 121 -11.14 16.48 55.20
CA GLY A 121 -11.89 15.40 55.86
C GLY A 121 -12.11 14.21 54.94
N SER A 122 -13.37 13.90 54.64
CA SER A 122 -13.75 12.85 53.68
C SER A 122 -13.97 13.36 52.25
N LEU A 123 -13.96 14.68 52.03
CA LEU A 123 -14.21 15.28 50.72
C LEU A 123 -12.92 15.31 49.90
N LYS A 124 -12.96 14.73 48.70
CA LYS A 124 -11.90 14.80 47.71
C LYS A 124 -12.14 15.97 46.75
N VAL A 125 -11.13 16.80 46.53
CA VAL A 125 -11.17 17.95 45.62
C VAL A 125 -10.00 17.86 44.62
N PRO A 126 -10.25 17.95 43.30
CA PRO A 126 -11.57 18.05 42.66
C PRO A 126 -12.40 16.77 42.83
N SER A 127 -13.73 16.91 42.87
CA SER A 127 -14.69 15.82 43.06
C SER A 127 -14.97 14.99 41.79
N GLY A 128 -14.36 15.38 40.66
CA GLY A 128 -14.46 14.69 39.38
C GLY A 128 -13.26 13.79 39.12
N ILE A 129 -13.43 12.83 38.20
CA ILE A 129 -12.30 12.14 37.57
C ILE A 129 -11.55 13.22 36.79
N LEU A 130 -10.40 13.67 37.32
CA LEU A 130 -9.39 14.34 36.52
C LEU A 130 -9.07 13.37 35.38
N ASP A 131 -9.50 13.70 34.17
CA ASP A 131 -9.10 12.94 33.00
C ASP A 131 -7.61 13.24 32.79
N PRO A 132 -6.69 12.41 33.30
CA PRO A 132 -5.32 12.82 33.55
C PRO A 132 -4.49 12.65 32.27
N SER A 133 -5.13 12.68 31.10
CA SER A 133 -4.54 12.25 29.84
C SER A 133 -4.68 13.31 28.77
N ASP A 134 -3.54 13.89 28.39
CA ASP A 134 -3.40 14.60 27.12
C ASP A 134 -3.39 13.53 26.03
N VAL A 135 -4.54 13.24 25.42
CA VAL A 135 -4.61 12.33 24.26
C VAL A 135 -4.48 13.16 22.98
N ASP A 136 -3.40 12.96 22.24
CA ASP A 136 -3.22 13.49 20.89
C ASP A 136 -3.44 12.34 19.89
N GLU A 137 -4.32 12.57 18.92
CA GLU A 137 -4.80 11.53 18.01
C GLU A 137 -4.89 12.11 16.60
N SER A 138 -4.20 11.47 15.66
CA SER A 138 -4.21 11.86 14.25
C SER A 138 -4.36 10.66 13.35
N TRP A 139 -5.13 10.86 12.28
CA TRP A 139 -5.44 9.84 11.28
C TRP A 139 -5.02 10.35 9.91
N SER A 140 -4.43 9.47 9.11
CA SER A 140 -4.15 9.74 7.71
C SER A 140 -4.44 8.50 6.87
N THR A 141 -4.94 8.73 5.66
CA THR A 141 -5.27 7.67 4.70
C THR A 141 -4.51 7.94 3.42
N GLU A 142 -3.71 6.98 3.00
CA GLU A 142 -2.98 7.02 1.75
C GLU A 142 -3.62 6.06 0.74
N TYR A 143 -3.98 6.61 -0.42
CA TYR A 143 -4.43 5.86 -1.57
C TYR A 143 -3.27 5.74 -2.54
N ASN A 144 -2.88 4.51 -2.87
CA ASN A 144 -1.95 4.32 -3.96
C ASN A 144 -2.70 4.51 -5.28
N GLN A 145 -2.40 5.61 -6.00
CA GLN A 145 -3.05 5.91 -7.28
C GLN A 145 -2.68 4.91 -8.38
N GLU A 146 -1.53 4.26 -8.26
CA GLU A 146 -1.07 3.23 -9.19
C GLU A 146 -1.63 1.84 -8.81
N ASP A 147 -2.00 1.64 -7.53
CA ASP A 147 -2.60 0.42 -7.03
C ASP A 147 -3.79 0.69 -6.09
N LEU A 148 -4.96 0.87 -6.70
CA LEU A 148 -6.23 1.16 -6.00
C LEU A 148 -6.74 -0.01 -5.13
N ARG A 149 -6.06 -1.16 -5.13
CA ARG A 149 -6.47 -2.37 -4.41
C ARG A 149 -6.17 -2.28 -2.92
N LEU A 150 -5.24 -1.41 -2.51
CA LEU A 150 -4.79 -1.27 -1.14
C LEU A 150 -5.02 0.15 -0.64
N THR A 151 -5.62 0.24 0.53
CA THR A 151 -5.73 1.49 1.28
C THR A 151 -4.87 1.36 2.52
N LYS A 152 -3.93 2.29 2.69
CA LYS A 152 -3.13 2.39 3.91
C LYS A 152 -3.76 3.41 4.82
N VAL A 153 -3.98 3.03 6.06
CA VAL A 153 -4.44 3.93 7.13
C VAL A 153 -3.33 3.98 8.17
N ASN A 154 -2.83 5.18 8.42
CA ASN A 154 -1.88 5.45 9.50
C ASN A 154 -2.63 6.21 10.61
N HIS A 155 -2.57 5.65 11.81
CA HIS A 155 -3.14 6.22 13.02
C HIS A 155 -2.03 6.42 14.03
N LYS A 156 -1.83 7.67 14.44
CA LYS A 156 -0.90 8.04 15.49
C LYS A 156 -1.69 8.50 16.69
N ILE A 157 -1.47 7.84 17.81
CA ILE A 157 -2.08 8.19 19.07
C ILE A 157 -0.99 8.28 20.13
N SER A 158 -1.01 9.34 20.92
CA SER A 158 -0.21 9.45 22.13
C SER A 158 -1.11 9.86 23.28
N ALA A 159 -0.77 9.37 24.46
CA ALA A 159 -1.33 9.87 25.70
C ALA A 159 -0.19 10.25 26.64
N LYS A 160 -0.36 11.36 27.34
CA LYS A 160 0.56 11.77 28.40
C LYS A 160 -0.18 11.97 29.69
N SER A 161 0.27 11.27 30.73
CA SER A 161 -0.37 11.30 32.04
C SER A 161 0.62 11.47 33.17
N LYS A 162 0.18 12.11 34.25
CA LYS A 162 0.93 12.15 35.51
C LYS A 162 0.75 10.85 36.28
N SER A 163 1.73 10.49 37.08
CA SER A 163 1.63 9.35 38.01
C SER A 163 0.60 9.64 39.10
N VAL A 164 -0.32 8.71 39.35
CA VAL A 164 -1.38 8.83 40.36
C VAL A 164 -1.29 7.64 41.33
N GLY A 165 -1.05 7.93 42.61
CA GLY A 165 -0.88 6.90 43.63
C GLY A 165 0.28 5.96 43.33
N ALA A 166 0.00 4.66 43.20
CA ALA A 166 1.00 3.64 42.88
C ALA A 166 1.24 3.44 41.37
N LYS A 167 0.40 4.03 40.49
CA LYS A 167 0.53 3.88 39.04
C LYS A 167 1.42 4.96 38.45
N LYS A 168 2.40 4.58 37.65
CA LYS A 168 3.24 5.53 36.92
C LYS A 168 2.44 6.16 35.77
N GLY A 169 2.73 7.41 35.44
CA GLY A 169 2.03 8.15 34.40
C GLY A 169 1.93 7.40 33.07
N TRP A 170 3.03 6.79 32.62
CA TRP A 170 3.06 6.01 31.39
C TRP A 170 2.18 4.74 31.44
N GLU A 171 1.92 4.16 32.61
CA GLU A 171 1.03 3.00 32.77
C GLU A 171 -0.44 3.40 32.60
N ILE A 172 -0.78 4.60 33.06
CA ILE A 172 -2.11 5.22 32.88
C ILE A 172 -2.29 5.56 31.40
N SER A 173 -1.31 6.24 30.79
CA SER A 173 -1.34 6.55 29.35
C SER A 173 -1.39 5.31 28.47
N LYS A 174 -0.68 4.24 28.85
CA LYS A 174 -0.71 2.96 28.15
C LYS A 174 -2.12 2.36 28.13
N ALA A 175 -2.82 2.34 29.26
CA ALA A 175 -4.18 1.80 29.32
C ALA A 175 -5.13 2.56 28.38
N ILE A 176 -5.04 3.89 28.36
CA ILE A 176 -5.87 4.79 27.54
C ILE A 176 -5.59 4.59 26.05
N VAL A 177 -4.31 4.52 25.67
CA VAL A 177 -3.91 4.29 24.28
C VAL A 177 -4.34 2.89 23.81
N LEU A 178 -4.15 1.85 24.64
CA LEU A 178 -4.56 0.49 24.28
C LEU A 178 -6.08 0.36 24.12
N GLU A 179 -6.87 0.99 24.99
CA GLU A 179 -8.33 1.01 24.86
C GLU A 179 -8.78 1.61 23.52
N LYS A 180 -8.15 2.72 23.10
CA LYS A 180 -8.43 3.37 21.81
C LYS A 180 -7.89 2.60 20.59
N ILE A 181 -6.81 1.84 20.74
CA ILE A 181 -6.29 0.96 19.67
C ILE A 181 -7.19 -0.26 19.45
N ASP A 182 -7.71 -0.83 20.52
CA ASP A 182 -8.61 -1.99 20.48
C ASP A 182 -10.00 -1.60 19.96
N ALA A 183 -10.41 -0.35 20.17
CA ALA A 183 -11.52 0.29 19.46
C ALA A 183 -11.13 0.57 17.98
N LEU A 184 -11.09 -0.50 17.17
CA LEU A 184 -10.91 -0.49 15.72
C LEU A 184 -11.50 0.76 15.04
N ILE A 185 -10.65 1.56 14.40
CA ILE A 185 -10.88 2.71 13.49
C ILE A 185 -12.29 3.34 13.58
N PRO A 186 -12.41 4.63 13.96
CA PRO A 186 -13.69 5.35 14.03
C PRO A 186 -14.58 5.12 12.79
N THR A 187 -15.87 4.90 13.00
CA THR A 187 -16.84 4.48 11.97
C THR A 187 -16.91 5.48 10.80
N ASP A 188 -16.68 6.75 11.07
CA ASP A 188 -16.52 7.86 10.15
C ASP A 188 -15.28 7.73 9.25
N ILE A 189 -14.13 7.28 9.76
CA ILE A 189 -12.95 6.94 8.93
C ILE A 189 -13.24 5.70 8.06
N LYS A 190 -13.93 4.68 8.60
CA LYS A 190 -14.40 3.51 7.82
C LYS A 190 -15.37 3.92 6.70
N THR A 191 -16.18 4.94 6.94
CA THR A 191 -17.17 5.46 5.98
C THR A 191 -16.50 6.34 4.92
N ALA A 192 -15.58 7.22 5.32
CA ALA A 192 -14.83 8.10 4.42
C ALA A 192 -13.87 7.34 3.48
N SER A 193 -13.39 6.16 3.90
CA SER A 193 -12.55 5.29 3.07
C SER A 193 -13.31 4.47 2.02
N GLY A 194 -14.65 4.46 2.04
CA GLY A 194 -15.46 4.05 0.89
C GLY A 194 -15.75 2.56 0.70
N THR A 195 -15.34 1.65 1.60
CA THR A 195 -15.82 0.26 1.59
C THR A 195 -15.97 -0.34 2.99
N THR A 196 -16.79 -1.39 3.10
CA THR A 196 -16.99 -2.19 4.31
C THR A 196 -15.73 -3.03 4.63
N TYR A 197 -14.72 -2.38 5.17
CA TYR A 197 -13.46 -2.99 5.60
C TYR A 197 -13.65 -3.81 6.89
N THR A 198 -14.05 -5.08 6.77
CA THR A 198 -14.34 -5.91 7.94
C THR A 198 -13.08 -6.51 8.59
N ASN A 199 -11.98 -6.71 7.85
CA ASN A 199 -10.70 -7.19 8.40
C ASN A 199 -9.49 -6.58 7.67
N PRO A 200 -8.49 -6.04 8.37
CA PRO A 200 -7.23 -5.61 7.75
C PRO A 200 -6.42 -6.81 7.25
N CYS A 201 -5.75 -6.68 6.11
CA CYS A 201 -4.86 -7.72 5.59
C CYS A 201 -3.47 -7.65 6.20
N ASN A 202 -3.07 -6.49 6.72
CA ASN A 202 -1.88 -6.35 7.53
C ASN A 202 -2.10 -5.27 8.61
N LYS A 203 -1.54 -5.50 9.80
CA LYS A 203 -1.56 -4.55 10.91
C LYS A 203 -0.19 -4.55 11.57
N LEU A 204 0.51 -3.42 11.47
CA LEU A 204 1.73 -3.17 12.22
C LEU A 204 1.44 -2.13 13.31
N ILE A 205 1.84 -2.43 14.54
CA ILE A 205 1.75 -1.50 15.66
C ILE A 205 3.14 -1.31 16.23
N SER A 206 3.58 -0.06 16.27
CA SER A 206 4.82 0.35 16.91
C SER A 206 4.47 1.13 18.18
N TYR A 207 4.97 0.66 19.32
CA TYR A 207 4.78 1.33 20.60
C TYR A 207 6.03 2.10 20.98
N ASN A 208 5.85 3.26 21.60
CA ASN A 208 6.91 4.00 22.24
C ASN A 208 6.49 4.39 23.66
N VAL A 209 7.43 4.26 24.59
CA VAL A 209 7.21 4.56 26.01
C VAL A 209 8.26 5.55 26.44
N ASN A 210 7.84 6.66 27.03
CA ASN A 210 8.73 7.58 27.70
C ASN A 210 8.39 7.60 29.20
N PRO A 211 9.10 6.79 30.02
CA PRO A 211 8.79 6.65 31.43
C PRO A 211 9.00 7.93 32.24
N ASN A 212 9.86 8.83 31.75
CA ASN A 212 10.30 10.02 32.48
C ASN A 212 9.31 11.18 32.36
N ASN A 213 8.59 11.27 31.23
CA ASN A 213 7.58 12.30 31.00
C ASN A 213 6.14 11.77 31.14
N GLY A 214 5.98 10.47 31.47
CA GLY A 214 4.68 9.82 31.64
C GLY A 214 3.91 9.58 30.35
N GLU A 215 4.59 9.50 29.21
CA GLU A 215 3.96 9.38 27.89
C GLU A 215 4.01 7.93 27.37
N PHE A 216 2.93 7.55 26.70
CA PHE A 216 2.84 6.34 25.91
C PHE A 216 2.26 6.70 24.55
N SER A 217 2.91 6.29 23.47
CA SER A 217 2.41 6.50 22.12
C SER A 217 2.41 5.22 21.31
N ALA A 218 1.53 5.18 20.32
CA ALA A 218 1.45 4.12 19.34
C ALA A 218 1.29 4.70 17.95
N GLU A 219 2.00 4.11 17.01
CA GLU A 219 1.79 4.30 15.59
C GLU A 219 1.26 3.00 15.01
N ILE A 220 0.07 3.08 14.42
CA ILE A 220 -0.67 1.96 13.89
C ILE A 220 -0.73 2.15 12.37
N ASN A 221 -0.09 1.24 11.66
CA ASN A 221 -0.14 1.16 10.21
C ASN A 221 -1.01 -0.02 9.82
N VAL A 222 -2.17 0.27 9.23
CA VAL A 222 -3.14 -0.73 8.81
C VAL A 222 -3.27 -0.72 7.30
N VAL A 223 -3.24 -1.91 6.69
CA VAL A 223 -3.49 -2.08 5.27
C VAL A 223 -4.80 -2.83 5.09
N TYR A 224 -5.65 -2.28 4.23
CA TYR A 224 -6.93 -2.87 3.86
C TYR A 224 -6.98 -3.21 2.38
N HIS A 225 -7.64 -4.32 2.06
CA HIS A 225 -8.05 -4.60 0.69
C HIS A 225 -9.32 -3.83 0.34
N ASN A 226 -9.33 -3.22 -0.83
CA ASN A 226 -10.55 -2.72 -1.45
C ASN A 226 -11.41 -3.91 -1.90
N ASN A 227 -12.51 -4.20 -1.22
CA ASN A 227 -13.36 -5.37 -1.51
C ASN A 227 -13.98 -5.34 -2.92
N THR A 228 -14.19 -4.16 -3.50
CA THR A 228 -14.74 -4.00 -4.86
C THR A 228 -13.72 -4.39 -5.93
N LEU A 229 -12.42 -4.24 -5.64
CA LEU A 229 -11.30 -4.62 -6.50
C LEU A 229 -10.62 -5.93 -6.05
N LYS A 230 -11.01 -6.48 -4.90
CA LYS A 230 -10.48 -7.73 -4.35
C LYS A 230 -10.82 -8.93 -5.23
N GLU A 231 -11.97 -8.89 -5.90
CA GLU A 231 -12.39 -9.92 -6.86
C GLU A 231 -11.93 -9.63 -8.29
N SER A 232 -11.37 -8.45 -8.58
CA SER A 232 -10.80 -8.14 -9.90
C SER A 232 -9.37 -8.67 -10.09
N VAL A 233 -8.77 -9.26 -9.05
CA VAL A 233 -7.44 -9.90 -9.09
C VAL A 233 -7.49 -11.25 -8.38
N ALA A 234 -6.84 -12.26 -8.95
CA ALA A 234 -6.75 -13.59 -8.34
C ALA A 234 -6.20 -13.51 -6.90
N ALA A 235 -6.82 -14.23 -5.97
CA ALA A 235 -6.47 -14.22 -4.55
C ALA A 235 -4.97 -14.53 -4.33
N GLN A 236 -4.21 -13.56 -3.82
CA GLN A 236 -2.82 -13.76 -3.40
C GLN A 236 -2.82 -14.46 -2.04
N ALA A 237 -2.32 -15.70 -1.98
CA ALA A 237 -2.11 -16.40 -0.71
C ALA A 237 -0.98 -15.69 0.08
N ALA A 238 -1.14 -15.55 1.40
CA ALA A 238 -0.32 -14.75 2.32
C ALA A 238 1.20 -15.10 2.40
N TYR A 239 1.72 -15.96 1.52
CA TYR A 239 3.09 -16.48 1.53
C TYR A 239 3.90 -16.16 0.27
N ALA A 240 3.35 -15.39 -0.68
CA ALA A 240 4.10 -14.86 -1.81
C ALA A 240 3.47 -13.54 -2.27
N TYR A 241 4.29 -12.62 -2.80
CA TYR A 241 3.80 -11.40 -3.44
C TYR A 241 4.14 -11.40 -4.92
N HIS A 242 3.35 -10.64 -5.69
CA HIS A 242 3.45 -10.55 -7.14
C HIS A 242 3.49 -9.09 -7.58
N GLU A 243 4.57 -8.74 -8.26
CA GLU A 243 4.77 -7.44 -8.90
C GLU A 243 4.69 -7.61 -10.42
N GLN A 244 4.06 -6.67 -11.10
CA GLN A 244 3.85 -6.73 -12.53
C GLN A 244 4.00 -5.34 -13.16
N THR A 245 4.72 -5.28 -14.27
CA THR A 245 4.83 -4.12 -15.15
C THR A 245 4.18 -4.46 -16.48
N ILE A 246 3.37 -3.53 -16.99
CA ILE A 246 2.63 -3.68 -18.24
C ILE A 246 3.04 -2.53 -19.15
N THR A 247 3.50 -2.85 -20.36
CA THR A 247 3.94 -1.87 -21.36
C THR A 247 3.16 -2.06 -22.65
N ASP A 248 2.43 -1.02 -23.06
CA ASP A 248 1.80 -0.96 -24.37
C ASP A 248 2.84 -0.49 -25.41
N LYS A 249 2.90 -1.19 -26.54
CA LYS A 249 3.73 -0.84 -27.69
C LYS A 249 2.84 -0.68 -28.91
N SER A 250 3.04 0.40 -29.65
CA SER A 250 2.47 0.59 -30.98
C SER A 250 3.58 1.00 -31.94
N THR A 251 3.63 0.36 -33.11
CA THR A 251 4.59 0.68 -34.16
C THR A 251 3.87 1.10 -35.42
N ASN A 252 4.36 2.17 -36.05
CA ASN A 252 3.83 2.68 -37.32
C ASN A 252 4.14 1.74 -38.50
N GLU A 253 5.08 0.81 -38.33
CA GLU A 253 5.48 -0.14 -39.38
C GLU A 253 4.45 -1.27 -39.57
N ASN A 254 3.73 -1.65 -38.51
CA ASN A 254 2.90 -2.85 -38.50
C ASN A 254 1.40 -2.50 -38.39
N LEU A 255 1.06 -1.28 -37.96
CA LEU A 255 -0.29 -0.86 -37.53
C LEU A 255 -0.90 -1.77 -36.46
N ARG A 256 -0.04 -2.39 -35.63
CA ARG A 256 -0.44 -3.35 -34.61
C ARG A 256 -0.05 -2.84 -33.23
N GLU A 257 -0.91 -3.17 -32.28
CA GLU A 257 -0.67 -2.98 -30.85
C GLU A 257 -0.10 -4.28 -30.28
N SER A 258 0.90 -4.15 -29.42
CA SER A 258 1.39 -5.24 -28.59
C SER A 258 1.45 -4.85 -27.12
N LEU A 259 1.26 -5.83 -26.25
CA LEU A 259 1.29 -5.71 -24.81
C LEU A 259 2.44 -6.56 -24.29
N THR A 260 3.41 -5.91 -23.63
CA THR A 260 4.46 -6.60 -22.88
C THR A 260 4.06 -6.66 -21.41
N ILE A 261 4.10 -7.84 -20.82
CA ILE A 261 3.78 -8.09 -19.42
C ILE A 261 4.99 -8.74 -18.77
N GLU A 262 5.66 -7.99 -17.91
CA GLU A 262 6.80 -8.46 -17.12
C GLU A 262 6.35 -8.60 -15.67
N GLY A 263 6.64 -9.73 -15.04
CA GLY A 263 6.27 -9.91 -13.64
C GLY A 263 7.31 -10.66 -12.84
N THR A 264 7.32 -10.37 -11.54
CA THR A 264 8.17 -11.02 -10.55
C THR A 264 7.30 -11.53 -9.42
N ILE A 265 7.42 -12.80 -9.11
CA ILE A 265 6.78 -13.43 -7.96
C ILE A 265 7.87 -13.79 -6.96
N THR A 266 7.72 -13.32 -5.73
CA THR A 266 8.67 -13.58 -4.65
C THR A 266 7.98 -14.31 -3.51
N GLY A 267 8.48 -15.50 -3.20
CA GLY A 267 8.05 -16.29 -2.08
C GLY A 267 8.56 -15.73 -0.75
N LEU A 268 7.66 -15.64 0.21
CA LEU A 268 7.92 -15.30 1.60
C LEU A 268 8.07 -16.61 2.40
N ASN A 269 8.91 -16.62 3.43
CA ASN A 269 9.06 -17.81 4.28
C ASN A 269 7.73 -18.10 4.99
N ALA A 270 7.17 -19.29 4.76
CA ALA A 270 6.02 -19.76 5.52
C ALA A 270 6.47 -20.17 6.94
N LEU A 271 5.66 -19.84 7.94
CA LEU A 271 5.79 -20.40 9.28
C LEU A 271 5.46 -21.89 9.18
N SER A 272 6.44 -22.74 9.48
CA SER A 272 6.43 -24.22 9.40
C SER A 272 6.65 -24.82 7.99
N SER A 273 7.85 -25.41 7.82
CA SER A 273 8.30 -26.38 6.79
C SER A 273 8.26 -26.06 5.28
N GLY A 274 7.64 -24.99 4.80
CA GLY A 274 7.65 -24.65 3.35
C GLY A 274 8.90 -23.88 2.91
N ASP A 275 9.53 -24.27 1.79
CA ASP A 275 10.57 -23.45 1.16
C ASP A 275 9.97 -22.25 0.40
N ARG A 276 10.74 -21.16 0.27
CA ARG A 276 10.28 -19.92 -0.40
C ARG A 276 9.83 -20.18 -1.82
N TYR A 277 10.48 -21.13 -2.50
CA TYR A 277 10.17 -21.46 -3.88
C TYR A 277 8.79 -22.10 -4.03
N THR A 278 8.40 -22.99 -3.13
CA THR A 278 7.08 -23.64 -3.14
C THR A 278 5.97 -22.60 -3.05
N ALA A 279 6.12 -21.61 -2.15
CA ALA A 279 5.16 -20.53 -2.02
C ALA A 279 5.08 -19.66 -3.30
N ALA A 280 6.22 -19.30 -3.88
CA ALA A 280 6.29 -18.58 -5.15
C ALA A 280 5.66 -19.37 -6.30
N ASN A 281 5.94 -20.68 -6.38
CA ASN A 281 5.47 -21.56 -7.44
C ASN A 281 3.95 -21.80 -7.37
N ASN A 282 3.39 -21.89 -6.17
CA ASN A 282 1.94 -21.99 -5.99
C ASN A 282 1.24 -20.73 -6.53
N LEU A 283 1.71 -19.53 -6.18
CA LEU A 283 1.16 -18.28 -6.72
C LEU A 283 1.39 -18.17 -8.23
N TRP A 284 2.57 -18.56 -8.72
CA TRP A 284 2.87 -18.58 -10.15
C TRP A 284 1.92 -19.46 -10.95
N THR A 285 1.58 -20.64 -10.43
CA THR A 285 0.63 -21.55 -11.10
C THR A 285 -0.72 -20.87 -11.30
N THR A 286 -1.19 -20.13 -10.30
CA THR A 286 -2.43 -19.33 -10.38
C THR A 286 -2.32 -18.18 -11.37
N VAL A 287 -1.26 -17.36 -11.28
CA VAL A 287 -1.03 -16.22 -12.19
C VAL A 287 -0.91 -16.69 -13.64
N LYS A 288 -0.12 -17.73 -13.88
CA LYS A 288 0.08 -18.30 -15.21
C LYS A 288 -1.23 -18.82 -15.80
N SER A 289 -2.00 -19.59 -15.04
CA SER A 289 -3.29 -20.11 -15.50
C SER A 289 -4.26 -18.99 -15.86
N TYR A 290 -4.27 -17.90 -15.09
CA TYR A 290 -5.07 -16.72 -15.40
C TYR A 290 -4.63 -16.05 -16.71
N LEU A 291 -3.33 -15.78 -16.87
CA LEU A 291 -2.78 -15.14 -18.08
C LEU A 291 -3.05 -16.00 -19.32
N ASP A 292 -2.81 -17.31 -19.23
CA ASP A 292 -3.07 -18.28 -20.31
C ASP A 292 -4.55 -18.28 -20.74
N THR A 293 -5.46 -18.18 -19.76
CA THR A 293 -6.90 -18.16 -20.02
C THR A 293 -7.34 -16.83 -20.63
N LYS A 294 -6.85 -15.71 -20.08
CA LYS A 294 -7.21 -14.36 -20.51
C LYS A 294 -6.75 -14.06 -21.93
N TYR A 295 -5.58 -14.57 -22.30
CA TYR A 295 -4.98 -14.37 -23.61
C TYR A 295 -5.14 -15.56 -24.55
N LEU A 296 -6.04 -16.50 -24.23
CA LEU A 296 -6.26 -17.73 -25.01
C LEU A 296 -6.63 -17.44 -26.48
N THR A 297 -7.38 -16.37 -26.72
CA THR A 297 -7.87 -15.96 -28.04
C THR A 297 -6.89 -15.04 -28.78
N LEU A 298 -5.83 -14.57 -28.13
CA LEU A 298 -4.83 -13.66 -28.70
C LEU A 298 -3.53 -14.36 -29.05
N ASN A 299 -2.76 -13.74 -29.94
CA ASN A 299 -1.46 -14.22 -30.34
C ASN A 299 -0.40 -13.86 -29.28
N VAL A 300 0.23 -14.86 -28.67
CA VAL A 300 1.38 -14.68 -27.76
C VAL A 300 2.66 -14.83 -28.59
N LEU A 301 3.33 -13.71 -28.87
CA LEU A 301 4.56 -13.63 -29.66
C LEU A 301 5.74 -14.30 -28.95
N SER A 302 5.88 -14.01 -27.66
CA SER A 302 6.94 -14.58 -26.84
C SER A 302 6.48 -14.81 -25.41
N PHE A 303 7.04 -15.86 -24.80
CA PHE A 303 6.88 -16.17 -23.39
C PHE A 303 8.22 -16.67 -22.86
N SER A 304 8.66 -16.13 -21.72
CA SER A 304 9.81 -16.64 -21.00
C SER A 304 9.53 -16.68 -19.51
N GLU A 305 10.05 -17.70 -18.84
CA GLU A 305 10.08 -17.79 -17.38
C GLU A 305 11.50 -18.11 -16.90
N THR A 306 11.89 -17.53 -15.77
CA THR A 306 13.11 -17.92 -15.05
C THR A 306 12.78 -18.16 -13.58
N LYS A 307 13.47 -19.14 -12.99
CA LYS A 307 13.19 -19.65 -11.64
C LYS A 307 14.48 -19.66 -10.83
N ASP A 308 14.52 -18.89 -9.77
CA ASP A 308 15.57 -18.94 -8.73
C ASP A 308 15.02 -19.72 -7.54
N LEU A 309 15.36 -21.00 -7.45
CA LEU A 309 14.89 -21.90 -6.41
C LEU A 309 15.43 -21.51 -5.03
N ALA A 310 16.63 -20.94 -4.95
CA ALA A 310 17.26 -20.59 -3.68
C ALA A 310 16.64 -19.32 -3.08
N LYS A 311 16.34 -18.32 -3.91
CA LYS A 311 15.71 -17.08 -3.47
C LYS A 311 14.18 -17.16 -3.44
N GLY A 312 13.59 -18.18 -4.07
CA GLY A 312 12.15 -18.31 -4.22
C GLY A 312 11.59 -17.21 -5.12
N ILE A 313 12.28 -16.90 -6.22
CA ILE A 313 11.89 -15.85 -7.16
C ILE A 313 11.55 -16.48 -8.50
N ILE A 314 10.41 -16.11 -9.06
CA ILE A 314 10.00 -16.48 -10.43
C ILE A 314 9.80 -15.18 -11.20
N THR A 315 10.57 -14.98 -12.27
CA THR A 315 10.31 -13.88 -13.19
C THR A 315 9.74 -14.42 -14.49
N TYR A 316 8.86 -13.65 -15.11
CA TYR A 316 8.24 -14.02 -16.37
C TYR A 316 8.04 -12.81 -17.26
N ASN A 317 7.97 -13.07 -18.56
CA ASN A 317 7.64 -12.09 -19.58
C ASN A 317 6.65 -12.70 -20.58
N TYR A 318 5.59 -11.97 -20.91
CA TYR A 318 4.71 -12.24 -22.04
C TYR A 318 4.77 -11.08 -23.02
N GLU A 319 4.79 -11.41 -24.30
CA GLU A 319 4.56 -10.45 -25.37
C GLU A 319 3.35 -10.90 -26.17
N ILE A 320 2.30 -10.08 -26.14
CA ILE A 320 1.00 -10.38 -26.76
C ILE A 320 0.77 -9.37 -27.85
N GLU A 321 0.21 -9.81 -28.97
CA GLU A 321 -0.16 -8.97 -30.10
C GLU A 321 -1.68 -8.91 -30.22
N ASN A 322 -2.21 -7.77 -30.66
CA ASN A 322 -3.65 -7.55 -30.82
C ASN A 322 -4.22 -8.22 -32.09
N MET A 323 -3.96 -9.52 -32.20
CA MET A 323 -4.36 -10.38 -33.30
C MET A 323 -4.90 -11.69 -32.74
N THR A 324 -5.94 -12.20 -33.36
CA THR A 324 -6.53 -13.48 -33.00
C THR A 324 -5.50 -14.59 -33.14
N ARG A 325 -5.47 -15.50 -32.17
CA ARG A 325 -4.61 -16.66 -32.21
C ARG A 325 -4.93 -17.51 -33.45
N PRO A 326 -3.95 -17.85 -34.29
CA PRO A 326 -4.21 -18.70 -35.44
C PRO A 326 -4.73 -20.08 -35.00
N THR A 327 -5.81 -20.54 -35.61
CA THR A 327 -6.36 -21.88 -35.32
C THR A 327 -5.46 -22.95 -35.98
N GLY A 328 -5.22 -24.08 -35.31
CA GLY A 328 -4.49 -25.22 -35.92
C GLY A 328 -2.96 -25.19 -35.79
N GLY A 329 -2.40 -24.49 -34.79
CA GLY A 329 -0.96 -24.55 -34.46
C GLY A 329 -0.05 -23.75 -35.39
N ILE A 330 -0.63 -22.89 -36.23
CA ILE A 330 0.08 -22.01 -37.16
C ILE A 330 0.72 -20.86 -36.35
N LYS A 331 2.02 -20.63 -36.52
CA LYS A 331 2.77 -19.53 -35.88
C LYS A 331 2.65 -18.21 -36.64
N SER A 332 2.56 -18.29 -37.96
CA SER A 332 2.40 -17.14 -38.85
C SER A 332 1.72 -17.61 -40.13
N GLU A 333 0.83 -16.79 -40.67
CA GLU A 333 0.27 -16.97 -42.01
C GLU A 333 0.39 -15.63 -42.76
N SER A 334 0.83 -15.66 -44.01
CA SER A 334 0.85 -14.49 -44.89
C SER A 334 0.15 -14.82 -46.19
N ILE A 335 -0.75 -13.93 -46.62
CA ILE A 335 -1.48 -14.05 -47.88
C ILE A 335 -1.02 -12.93 -48.81
N ASN A 336 -0.36 -13.30 -49.90
CA ASN A 336 0.01 -12.39 -50.96
C ASN A 336 -0.91 -12.59 -52.15
N ILE A 337 -1.62 -11.53 -52.54
CA ILE A 337 -2.50 -11.53 -53.71
C ILE A 337 -1.89 -10.60 -54.75
N THR A 338 -1.51 -11.15 -55.89
CA THR A 338 -1.02 -10.37 -57.04
C THR A 338 -2.05 -10.44 -58.15
N PHE A 339 -2.62 -9.29 -58.52
CA PHE A 339 -3.59 -9.19 -59.60
C PHE A 339 -2.98 -8.53 -60.84
N PHE A 340 -3.05 -9.21 -61.97
CA PHE A 340 -2.68 -8.68 -63.28
C PHE A 340 -3.96 -8.31 -64.03
N GLY A 341 -4.37 -7.05 -63.84
CA GLY A 341 -5.61 -6.54 -64.43
C GLY A 341 -5.54 -6.28 -65.94
N PRO A 342 -6.71 -6.01 -66.56
CA PRO A 342 -6.85 -5.82 -68.01
C PRO A 342 -6.22 -4.51 -68.55
N LYS A 343 -5.55 -3.70 -67.72
CA LYS A 343 -5.09 -2.34 -68.09
C LYS A 343 -3.88 -2.28 -69.03
N ALA A 344 -3.26 -3.42 -69.38
CA ALA A 344 -2.35 -3.46 -70.50
C ALA A 344 -3.16 -3.90 -71.72
N ASN A 345 -3.42 -2.99 -72.67
CA ASN A 345 -3.92 -3.38 -73.99
C ASN A 345 -3.00 -4.50 -74.50
N PRO A 346 -3.50 -5.73 -74.71
CA PRO A 346 -2.67 -6.78 -75.28
C PRO A 346 -2.09 -6.31 -76.60
N LEU A 347 -0.87 -6.75 -76.92
CA LEU A 347 -0.38 -6.64 -78.30
C LEU A 347 -1.42 -7.31 -79.20
N LYS A 348 -1.95 -6.56 -80.18
CA LYS A 348 -2.89 -7.10 -81.15
C LYS A 348 -2.17 -8.18 -81.95
N ASN A 349 -2.62 -9.42 -81.80
CA ASN A 349 -2.13 -10.52 -82.61
C ASN A 349 -2.89 -10.52 -83.93
N TYR A 350 -2.16 -10.50 -85.04
CA TYR A 350 -2.73 -10.59 -86.37
C TYR A 350 -2.33 -11.93 -86.98
N VAL A 351 -3.27 -12.59 -87.63
CA VAL A 351 -2.96 -13.68 -88.55
C VAL A 351 -2.73 -13.08 -89.93
N VAL A 352 -1.62 -13.46 -90.56
CA VAL A 352 -1.27 -13.01 -91.90
C VAL A 352 -1.77 -14.04 -92.90
N HIS A 353 -2.80 -13.68 -93.67
CA HIS A 353 -3.27 -14.49 -94.78
C HIS A 353 -2.50 -14.11 -96.05
N ASN A 354 -1.62 -14.99 -96.51
CA ASN A 354 -1.00 -14.86 -97.82
C ASN A 354 -2.06 -15.20 -98.89
N THR A 355 -2.55 -14.18 -99.59
CA THR A 355 -3.53 -14.38 -100.66
C THR A 355 -2.82 -14.96 -101.89
N ILE A 356 -3.25 -16.15 -102.34
CA ILE A 356 -2.61 -16.83 -103.48
C ILE A 356 -2.89 -16.12 -104.83
N TYR A 357 -3.94 -15.29 -104.91
CA TYR A 357 -4.39 -14.67 -106.19
C TYR A 357 -4.86 -13.21 -106.11
N GLY A 358 -4.46 -12.43 -105.09
CA GLY A 358 -4.88 -11.02 -104.93
C GLY A 358 -3.83 -10.01 -105.39
N THR A 359 -4.24 -8.88 -105.98
CA THR A 359 -3.37 -7.73 -106.33
C THR A 359 -3.04 -6.81 -105.15
N SER A 360 -3.50 -7.15 -103.95
CA SER A 360 -3.21 -6.42 -102.70
C SER A 360 -2.41 -7.33 -101.77
N GLY A 361 -1.48 -6.75 -101.01
CA GLY A 361 -0.56 -7.46 -100.13
C GLY A 361 -1.24 -8.28 -99.01
N PRO A 362 -0.44 -8.93 -98.14
CA PRO A 362 -0.97 -9.79 -97.08
C PRO A 362 -2.07 -9.12 -96.25
N ILE A 363 -3.17 -9.83 -96.02
CA ILE A 363 -4.27 -9.36 -95.17
C ILE A 363 -3.89 -9.67 -93.73
N PHE A 364 -3.79 -8.62 -92.91
CA PHE A 364 -3.66 -8.71 -91.47
C PHE A 364 -5.07 -8.76 -90.87
N GLN A 365 -5.49 -9.93 -90.40
CA GLN A 365 -6.76 -10.09 -89.70
C GLN A 365 -6.51 -10.09 -88.19
N ASP A 366 -7.13 -9.14 -87.49
CA ASP A 366 -7.17 -9.15 -86.02
C ASP A 366 -7.97 -10.39 -85.58
N ILE A 367 -7.36 -11.24 -84.77
CA ILE A 367 -8.03 -12.42 -84.22
C ILE A 367 -8.72 -12.14 -82.88
N ASN A 368 -8.84 -10.86 -82.49
CA ASN A 368 -9.55 -10.38 -81.31
C ASN A 368 -9.11 -11.10 -80.02
N THR A 369 -7.81 -11.38 -79.88
CA THR A 369 -7.29 -12.01 -78.65
C THR A 369 -7.23 -11.02 -77.51
N SER A 370 -7.93 -11.28 -76.42
CA SER A 370 -7.78 -10.58 -75.14
C SER A 370 -6.75 -11.31 -74.27
N LYS A 371 -5.89 -10.56 -73.53
CA LYS A 371 -5.07 -11.17 -72.48
C LYS A 371 -6.02 -11.64 -71.37
N ALA A 372 -5.92 -12.91 -70.98
CA ALA A 372 -6.63 -13.40 -69.81
C ALA A 372 -6.21 -12.56 -68.59
N SER A 373 -7.18 -12.18 -67.76
CA SER A 373 -6.87 -11.64 -66.44
C SER A 373 -6.30 -12.79 -65.61
N SER A 374 -5.24 -12.52 -64.85
CA SER A 374 -4.66 -13.52 -63.96
C SER A 374 -4.48 -12.98 -62.55
N MET A 375 -4.62 -13.86 -61.58
CA MET A 375 -4.36 -13.57 -60.18
C MET A 375 -3.59 -14.70 -59.55
N SER A 376 -2.45 -14.37 -58.95
CA SER A 376 -1.67 -15.32 -58.15
C SER A 376 -1.96 -15.08 -56.68
N ILE A 377 -2.35 -16.15 -55.98
CA ILE A 377 -2.53 -16.15 -54.53
C ILE A 377 -1.48 -17.06 -53.94
N THR A 378 -0.64 -16.50 -53.07
CA THR A 378 0.33 -17.23 -52.28
C THR A 378 -0.06 -17.16 -50.82
N ILE A 379 -0.36 -18.31 -50.22
CA ILE A 379 -0.54 -18.44 -48.78
C ILE A 379 0.68 -19.16 -48.23
N GLU A 380 1.39 -18.52 -47.33
CA GLU A 380 2.51 -19.10 -46.59
C GLU A 380 2.11 -19.27 -45.13
N ARG A 381 2.41 -20.44 -44.56
CA ARG A 381 2.21 -20.76 -43.15
C ARG A 381 3.52 -21.23 -42.54
N ILE A 382 3.76 -20.85 -41.28
CA ILE A 382 4.89 -21.31 -40.47
C ILE A 382 4.34 -22.09 -39.28
N GLY A 383 4.99 -23.19 -38.89
CA GLY A 383 4.66 -23.95 -37.68
C GLY A 383 3.61 -25.05 -37.86
N THR A 384 3.14 -25.28 -39.09
CA THR A 384 2.19 -26.36 -39.42
C THR A 384 2.67 -27.17 -40.63
N GLU A 385 2.14 -28.39 -40.75
CA GLU A 385 2.31 -29.25 -41.92
C GLU A 385 1.03 -29.28 -42.79
N THR A 386 -0.04 -28.60 -42.35
CA THR A 386 -1.29 -28.51 -43.09
C THR A 386 -1.17 -27.54 -44.26
N ALA A 387 -1.34 -28.07 -45.48
CA ALA A 387 -1.36 -27.28 -46.71
C ALA A 387 -2.41 -26.16 -46.65
N PRO A 388 -2.06 -24.91 -47.02
CA PRO A 388 -3.04 -23.85 -47.09
C PRO A 388 -4.01 -24.03 -48.25
N ASN A 389 -5.25 -23.55 -48.07
CA ASN A 389 -6.30 -23.62 -49.08
C ASN A 389 -6.45 -22.29 -49.82
N THR A 390 -5.74 -22.14 -50.92
CA THR A 390 -5.83 -20.98 -51.83
C THR A 390 -7.16 -20.91 -52.58
N LEU A 391 -7.92 -22.00 -52.67
CA LEU A 391 -9.19 -22.06 -53.39
C LEU A 391 -10.32 -21.28 -52.71
N GLU A 392 -10.20 -21.01 -51.41
CA GLU A 392 -11.12 -20.12 -50.68
C GLU A 392 -11.19 -18.72 -51.31
N TYR A 393 -10.13 -18.33 -52.01
CA TYR A 393 -9.98 -17.02 -52.61
C TYR A 393 -10.12 -17.05 -54.14
N GLN A 394 -10.64 -18.14 -54.71
CA GLN A 394 -10.85 -18.27 -56.15
C GLN A 394 -11.89 -17.25 -56.66
N PRO A 395 -11.56 -16.42 -57.66
CA PRO A 395 -12.53 -15.54 -58.30
C PRO A 395 -13.62 -16.34 -58.99
N THR A 396 -14.87 -15.86 -58.89
CA THR A 396 -16.00 -16.44 -59.61
C THR A 396 -15.72 -16.46 -61.11
N GLY A 397 -15.97 -17.60 -61.77
CA GLY A 397 -15.74 -17.76 -63.22
C GLY A 397 -14.28 -17.98 -63.65
N SER A 398 -13.33 -18.01 -62.70
CA SER A 398 -11.94 -18.31 -63.00
C SER A 398 -11.63 -19.80 -63.03
N VAL A 399 -10.58 -20.15 -63.78
CA VAL A 399 -9.99 -21.49 -63.84
C VAL A 399 -8.56 -21.46 -63.26
N ILE A 400 -8.09 -22.59 -62.74
CA ILE A 400 -6.73 -22.72 -62.22
C ILE A 400 -5.76 -22.85 -63.40
N GLU A 401 -4.86 -21.89 -63.55
CA GLU A 401 -3.76 -21.91 -64.52
C GLU A 401 -2.57 -22.71 -63.98
N SER A 402 -2.22 -22.50 -62.72
CA SER A 402 -1.15 -23.23 -62.05
C SER A 402 -1.40 -23.37 -60.56
N ASP A 403 -0.88 -24.42 -59.95
CA ASP A 403 -0.93 -24.66 -58.51
C ASP A 403 0.37 -25.31 -58.07
N SER A 404 0.97 -24.78 -57.01
CA SER A 404 2.26 -25.22 -56.50
C SER A 404 2.25 -25.21 -54.99
N ILE A 405 2.88 -26.23 -54.39
CA ILE A 405 3.06 -26.33 -52.95
C ILE A 405 4.54 -26.54 -52.64
N ASN A 406 5.06 -25.75 -51.72
CA ASN A 406 6.45 -25.76 -51.29
C ASN A 406 6.49 -25.99 -49.78
N PHE A 407 7.30 -26.95 -49.33
CA PHE A 407 7.51 -27.23 -47.91
C PHE A 407 8.99 -27.09 -47.56
N THR A 408 9.28 -26.36 -46.48
CA THR A 408 10.63 -26.18 -45.93
C THR A 408 10.66 -26.72 -44.50
N ALA A 409 11.31 -27.87 -44.32
CA ALA A 409 11.34 -28.62 -43.07
C ALA A 409 11.97 -27.85 -41.89
N GLN A 410 13.03 -27.08 -42.16
CA GLN A 410 13.81 -26.37 -41.13
C GLN A 410 12.98 -25.42 -40.26
N ASN A 411 11.97 -24.78 -40.86
CA ASN A 411 11.10 -23.82 -40.18
C ASN A 411 9.64 -24.29 -40.08
N LYS A 412 9.35 -25.55 -40.45
CA LYS A 412 7.98 -26.06 -40.67
C LYS A 412 7.13 -25.06 -41.48
N LYS A 413 7.71 -24.58 -42.58
CA LYS A 413 7.10 -23.57 -43.44
C LYS A 413 6.47 -24.25 -44.65
N ILE A 414 5.20 -24.02 -44.90
CA ILE A 414 4.46 -24.52 -46.06
C ILE A 414 3.85 -23.34 -46.82
N SER A 415 4.08 -23.28 -48.12
CA SER A 415 3.54 -22.24 -48.99
C SER A 415 2.79 -22.89 -50.14
N ARG A 416 1.58 -22.42 -50.43
CA ARG A 416 0.85 -22.78 -51.64
C ARG A 416 0.62 -21.54 -52.48
N THR A 417 0.97 -21.64 -53.76
CA THR A 417 0.70 -20.60 -54.75
C THR A 417 -0.21 -21.15 -55.82
N THR A 418 -1.39 -20.57 -55.96
CA THR A 418 -2.34 -20.89 -57.03
C THR A 418 -2.57 -19.66 -57.89
N THR A 419 -2.41 -19.84 -59.19
CA THR A 419 -2.70 -18.82 -60.19
C THR A 419 -4.04 -19.14 -60.84
N PHE A 420 -4.95 -18.18 -60.79
CA PHE A 420 -6.26 -18.23 -61.45
C PHE A 420 -6.23 -17.38 -62.70
N MET A 421 -6.91 -17.82 -63.75
CA MET A 421 -7.08 -17.07 -65.00
C MET A 421 -8.56 -17.02 -65.40
N TRP A 422 -8.98 -15.90 -66.01
CA TRP A 422 -10.34 -15.74 -66.55
C TRP A 422 -10.36 -14.76 -67.73
N ALA A 423 -11.35 -14.94 -68.61
CA ALA A 423 -11.42 -14.24 -69.90
C ALA A 423 -12.71 -13.42 -70.10
N ASP A 424 -13.60 -13.38 -69.12
CA ASP A 424 -14.96 -12.85 -69.26
C ASP A 424 -15.09 -11.33 -69.02
N GLY A 425 -13.98 -10.63 -68.77
CA GLY A 425 -13.99 -9.19 -68.48
C GLY A 425 -14.64 -8.83 -67.14
N SER A 426 -14.91 -9.81 -66.27
CA SER A 426 -15.43 -9.57 -64.94
C SER A 426 -14.47 -8.71 -64.12
N THR A 427 -15.03 -7.72 -63.41
CA THR A 427 -14.28 -6.88 -62.49
C THR A 427 -13.84 -7.69 -61.28
N PHE A 428 -12.54 -7.73 -61.02
CA PHE A 428 -11.99 -8.34 -59.82
C PHE A 428 -12.55 -7.68 -58.56
N ILE A 429 -13.20 -8.46 -57.71
CA ILE A 429 -13.50 -8.10 -56.32
C ILE A 429 -12.45 -8.80 -55.47
N PRO A 430 -11.61 -8.07 -54.71
CA PRO A 430 -10.66 -8.68 -53.80
C PRO A 430 -11.37 -9.62 -52.82
N PRO A 431 -10.82 -10.82 -52.57
CA PRO A 431 -11.40 -11.70 -51.57
C PRO A 431 -11.40 -11.03 -50.19
N THR A 432 -12.47 -11.23 -49.43
CA THR A 432 -12.54 -10.79 -48.04
C THR A 432 -11.67 -11.69 -47.18
N ILE A 433 -10.58 -11.15 -46.63
CA ILE A 433 -9.69 -11.89 -45.73
C ILE A 433 -10.24 -11.77 -44.30
N ASN A 434 -10.88 -12.84 -43.80
CA ASN A 434 -11.53 -12.84 -42.48
C ASN A 434 -10.61 -13.29 -41.33
N ASN A 435 -9.52 -14.00 -41.61
CA ASN A 435 -8.70 -14.68 -40.59
C ASN A 435 -7.60 -13.81 -39.94
N PHE A 436 -7.43 -12.56 -40.37
CA PHE A 436 -6.40 -11.63 -39.86
C PHE A 436 -7.00 -10.34 -39.31
N ALA A 437 -8.21 -10.42 -38.76
CA ALA A 437 -8.83 -9.25 -38.16
C ALA A 437 -7.96 -8.77 -36.99
N VAL A 438 -7.28 -7.63 -37.18
CA VAL A 438 -6.81 -6.81 -36.06
C VAL A 438 -8.03 -6.55 -35.21
N LEU A 439 -8.00 -6.98 -33.96
CA LEU A 439 -9.14 -6.78 -33.09
C LEU A 439 -9.25 -5.27 -32.87
N LYS A 440 -10.41 -4.70 -33.22
CA LYS A 440 -10.69 -3.27 -32.99
C LYS A 440 -10.74 -2.91 -31.50
N THR A 441 -10.75 -3.92 -30.64
CA THR A 441 -10.72 -3.79 -29.20
C THR A 441 -9.28 -3.82 -28.70
N PRO A 442 -8.89 -2.91 -27.79
CA PRO A 442 -7.57 -2.94 -27.14
C PRO A 442 -7.30 -4.29 -26.47
N ILE A 443 -6.03 -4.67 -26.37
CA ILE A 443 -5.62 -5.87 -25.64
C ILE A 443 -6.08 -5.73 -24.17
N PRO A 444 -6.89 -6.66 -23.63
CA PRO A 444 -7.38 -6.58 -22.27
C PRO A 444 -6.21 -6.71 -21.29
N ARG A 445 -6.03 -5.73 -20.39
CA ARG A 445 -4.96 -5.78 -19.38
C ARG A 445 -5.17 -6.95 -18.40
N PRO A 446 -4.09 -7.54 -17.84
CA PRO A 446 -4.16 -8.69 -16.96
C PRO A 446 -5.08 -8.44 -15.77
N TYR A 447 -4.97 -7.28 -15.13
CA TYR A 447 -5.79 -6.86 -13.99
C TYR A 447 -5.92 -5.34 -13.98
#